data_AF-A0A7X5SB80-F1
#
_entry.id   AF-A0A7X5SB80-F1
#
_cell.length_a   1.000
_cell.length_b   1.000
_cell.length_c   1.000
_cell.angle_alpha   90.00
_cell.angle_beta   90.00
_cell.angle_gamma   90.00
#
_symmetry.space_group_name_H-M   'P 1'
#
loop_
_entity.id
_entity.type
_entity.pdbx_description
1 polymer ?
#
loop_
_entity_poly.entity_id
_entity_poly.type
_entity_poly.pdbx_seq_one_letter_code
_entity_poly.pdbx_strand_id
1 'polypeptide(L)' 'RRVVPRMLIFNLADGPVVIPVDEVEGIEAIAVGQIVESGAGSVPVGRRFAAGVLQWKGRSVTLLDEQIVQQTIARSLG' A
#
# COMPACT_ATOMS: atom_id res chain seq x y z
N ARG A 1 18.55 19.83 0.42
CA ARG A 1 18.36 18.39 0.07
C ARG A 1 17.55 18.35 -1.22
N ARG A 2 18.03 17.72 -2.31
CA ARG A 2 17.28 17.60 -3.58
C ARG A 2 16.25 16.49 -3.42
N VAL A 3 14.97 16.80 -3.58
CA VAL A 3 13.89 15.81 -3.66
C VAL A 3 13.75 15.40 -5.12
N VAL A 4 13.92 14.11 -5.40
CA VAL A 4 13.62 13.55 -6.73
C VAL A 4 12.19 12.99 -6.64
N PRO A 5 11.23 13.52 -7.42
CA PRO A 5 9.87 12.99 -7.44
C PRO A 5 9.88 11.51 -7.85
N ARG A 6 9.10 10.69 -7.16
CA ARG A 6 8.90 9.28 -7.50
C ARG A 6 7.43 9.02 -7.70
N MET A 7 7.13 8.10 -8.61
CA MET A 7 5.78 7.71 -8.95
C MET A 7 5.64 6.20 -8.82
N LEU A 8 4.51 5.75 -8.27
CA LEU A 8 4.05 4.37 -8.39
C LEU A 8 3.08 4.27 -9.56
N ILE A 9 3.25 3.25 -10.38
CA ILE A 9 2.38 2.96 -11.53
C ILE A 9 1.59 1.71 -11.21
N PHE A 10 0.27 1.83 -11.16
CA PHE A 10 -0.67 0.73 -10.97
C PHE A 10 -1.34 0.42 -12.30
N ASN A 11 -1.27 -0.83 -12.74
CA ASN A 11 -1.98 -1.27 -13.94
C ASN A 11 -3.38 -1.76 -13.55
N LEU A 12 -4.41 -0.96 -13.82
CA LEU A 12 -5.81 -1.34 -13.62
C LEU A 12 -6.42 -1.82 -14.94
N ALA A 13 -7.60 -2.43 -14.87
CA ALA A 13 -8.32 -2.89 -16.06
C ALA A 13 -8.62 -1.75 -17.05
N ASP A 14 -8.85 -0.55 -16.51
CA ASP A 14 -9.31 0.65 -17.21
C ASP A 14 -8.13 1.55 -17.67
N GLY A 15 -6.89 1.14 -17.37
CA GLY A 15 -5.66 1.82 -17.74
C GLY A 15 -4.69 2.03 -16.58
N PRO A 16 -3.47 2.51 -16.87
CA PRO A 16 -2.48 2.76 -15.83
C PRO A 16 -2.84 4.00 -15.01
N VAL A 17 -2.73 3.89 -13.69
CA VAL A 17 -2.83 5.00 -12.75
C VAL A 17 -1.46 5.30 -12.17
N VAL A 18 -1.11 6.58 -12.12
CA VAL A 18 0.19 7.04 -11.64
C VAL A 18 0.02 7.91 -10.41
N ILE A 19 0.64 7.53 -9.29
CA ILE A 19 0.48 8.20 -8.00
C ILE A 19 1.84 8.67 -7.49
N PRO A 20 2.01 9.93 -7.04
CA PRO A 20 3.26 10.40 -6.45
C PRO A 20 3.52 9.75 -5.10
N VAL A 21 4.79 9.49 -4.81
CA VAL A 21 5.27 9.04 -3.49
C VAL A 21 6.51 9.80 -3.08
N ASP A 22 6.68 9.96 -1.78
CA ASP A 22 7.86 10.61 -1.21
C ASP A 22 9.13 9.78 -1.45
N GLU A 23 9.05 8.46 -1.24
CA GLU A 23 10.18 7.53 -1.32
C GLU A 23 9.74 6.11 -1.69
N VAL A 24 10.65 5.36 -2.31
CA VAL A 24 10.54 3.91 -2.52
C VAL A 24 11.81 3.30 -1.97
N GLU A 25 11.71 2.53 -0.88
CA GLU A 25 12.89 1.96 -0.23
C GLU A 25 13.45 0.75 -1.01
N GLY A 26 12.59 -0.06 -1.63
CA GLY A 26 13.01 -1.18 -2.47
C GLY A 26 11.98 -2.31 -2.56
N ILE A 27 12.44 -3.47 -3.04
CA ILE A 27 11.69 -4.72 -3.07
C ILE A 27 12.33 -5.66 -2.06
N GLU A 28 11.53 -6.18 -1.15
CA GLU A 28 12.00 -6.96 0.00
C GLU A 28 11.18 -8.22 0.13
N ALA A 29 11.86 -9.35 0.37
CA ALA A 29 11.20 -10.61 0.63
C ALA A 29 10.75 -10.66 2.11
N ILE A 30 9.46 -10.83 2.32
CA ILE A 30 8.85 -10.89 3.65
C ILE A 30 8.30 -12.30 3.88
N ALA A 31 8.62 -12.91 5.02
CA ALA A 31 8.02 -14.17 5.38
C ALA A 31 6.56 -13.95 5.82
N VAL A 32 5.63 -14.74 5.27
CA VAL A 32 4.19 -14.57 5.53
C VAL A 32 3.85 -14.59 7.03
N GLY A 33 4.53 -15.43 7.81
CA GLY A 33 4.33 -15.50 9.26
C GLY A 33 4.75 -14.24 10.05
N GLN A 34 5.38 -13.25 9.42
CA GLN A 34 5.69 -11.96 10.02
C GLN A 34 4.55 -10.93 9.88
N ILE A 35 3.52 -11.25 9.09
CA ILE A 35 2.38 -10.37 8.84
C ILE A 35 1.34 -10.62 9.95
N VAL A 36 0.97 -9.55 10.64
CA VAL A 36 -0.16 -9.55 11.58
C VAL A 36 -1.38 -9.04 10.82
N GLU A 37 -2.38 -9.90 10.63
CA GLU A 37 -3.61 -9.55 9.92
C GLU A 37 -4.37 -8.40 10.60
N SER A 38 -4.95 -7.51 9.80
CA SER A 38 -5.79 -6.44 10.33
C SER A 38 -7.20 -6.95 10.58
N GLY A 39 -7.56 -7.16 11.85
CA GLY A 39 -8.94 -7.52 12.24
C GLY A 39 -9.94 -6.39 11.97
N ALA A 40 -11.19 -6.75 11.65
CA ALA A 40 -12.30 -5.87 11.24
C ALA A 40 -12.92 -5.02 12.38
N GLY A 41 -12.14 -4.59 13.37
CA GLY A 41 -12.60 -3.71 14.46
C GLY A 41 -12.39 -2.22 14.15
N SER A 42 -13.24 -1.32 14.70
CA SER A 42 -13.28 0.13 14.42
C SER A 42 -11.94 0.76 14.05
N VAL A 43 -11.85 1.19 12.79
CA VAL A 43 -10.59 1.24 12.04
C VAL A 43 -10.13 2.70 11.80
N PRO A 44 -8.93 3.13 12.25
CA PRO A 44 -8.29 4.34 11.74
C PRO A 44 -8.08 4.26 10.22
N VAL A 45 -8.29 5.35 9.47
CA VAL A 45 -8.35 5.40 7.98
C VAL A 45 -7.30 4.53 7.26
N GLY A 46 -6.06 4.46 7.75
CA GLY A 46 -4.99 3.65 7.14
C GLY A 46 -5.23 2.13 7.16
N ARG A 47 -6.04 1.61 8.07
CA ARG A 47 -6.36 0.17 8.12
C ARG A 47 -7.51 -0.23 7.19
N ARG A 48 -8.29 0.71 6.62
CA ARG A 48 -9.36 0.39 5.65
C ARG A 48 -8.80 -0.31 4.41
N PHE A 49 -7.58 0.03 4.04
CA PHE A 49 -6.88 -0.51 2.88
C PHE A 49 -5.84 -1.57 3.26
N ALA A 50 -5.79 -2.00 4.52
CA ALA A 50 -4.74 -2.89 5.02
C ALA A 50 -5.21 -4.34 5.04
N ALA A 51 -4.43 -5.25 4.45
CA ALA A 51 -4.51 -6.68 4.70
C ALA A 51 -3.83 -7.05 6.03
N GLY A 52 -2.82 -6.28 6.44
CA GLY A 52 -2.06 -6.53 7.66
C GLY A 52 -1.04 -5.47 7.97
N VAL A 53 -0.27 -5.70 9.03
CA VAL A 53 0.88 -4.89 9.42
C VAL A 53 2.05 -5.80 9.75
N LEU A 54 3.27 -5.35 9.45
CA LEU A 54 4.50 -6.05 9.82
C LEU A 54 5.50 -5.06 10.41
N GLN A 55 6.50 -5.59 11.11
CA GLN A 55 7.67 -4.82 11.53
C GLN A 55 8.83 -5.13 10.60
N TRP A 56 9.40 -4.10 9.99
CA TRP A 56 10.50 -4.23 9.05
C TRP A 56 11.51 -3.10 9.28
N LYS A 57 12.79 -3.47 9.50
CA LYS A 57 13.89 -2.53 9.85
C LYS A 57 13.53 -1.53 10.97
N GLY A 58 12.80 -1.98 11.98
CA GLY A 58 12.36 -1.14 13.11
C GLY A 58 11.22 -0.17 12.80
N ARG A 59 10.56 -0.33 11.63
CA ARG A 59 9.39 0.46 11.22
C ARG A 59 8.17 -0.43 11.10
N SER A 60 7.01 0.11 11.45
CA SER A 60 5.74 -0.54 11.11
C SER A 60 5.42 -0.27 9.65
N VAL A 61 5.18 -1.34 8.89
CA VAL A 61 4.78 -1.28 7.48
C VAL A 61 3.38 -1.85 7.36
N THR A 62 2.50 -1.10 6.71
CA THR A 62 1.15 -1.57 6.36
C THR A 62 1.23 -2.37 5.07
N LEU A 63 0.77 -3.62 5.12
CA LEU A 63 0.50 -4.39 3.92
C LEU A 63 -0.85 -3.96 3.36
N LEU A 64 -0.85 -3.38 2.18
CA LEU A 64 -2.07 -2.97 1.51
C LEU A 64 -2.79 -4.20 0.92
N ASP A 65 -4.11 -4.21 1.04
CA ASP A 65 -4.97 -5.15 0.34
C ASP A 65 -5.09 -4.72 -1.12
N GLU A 66 -4.51 -5.51 -2.02
CA GLU A 66 -4.45 -5.21 -3.45
C GLU A 66 -5.85 -5.00 -4.06
N GLN A 67 -6.81 -5.87 -3.71
CA GLN A 67 -8.15 -5.81 -4.29
C GLN A 67 -8.89 -4.55 -3.82
N ILE A 68 -8.83 -4.23 -2.52
CA ILE A 68 -9.48 -3.03 -1.97
C ILE A 68 -8.85 -1.77 -2.56
N VAL A 69 -7.52 -1.73 -2.69
CA VAL A 69 -6.81 -0.59 -3.30
C VAL A 69 -7.21 -0.41 -4.76
N GLN A 70 -7.12 -1.45 -5.58
CA GLN A 70 -7.47 -1.37 -7.01
C GLN A 70 -8.92 -0.93 -7.23
N GLN A 71 -9.88 -1.54 -6.50
CA GLN A 71 -11.29 -1.16 -6.59
C GLN A 71 -11.54 0.29 -6.15
N THR A 72 -10.81 0.76 -5.14
CA THR A 72 -10.98 2.14 -4.65
C THR A 72 -10.42 3.13 -5.67
N ILE A 73 -9.26 2.86 -6.25
CA ILE A 73 -8.69 3.71 -7.29
C ILE A 73 -9.61 3.76 -8.52
N ALA A 74 -10.09 2.61 -9.01
CA ALA A 74 -11.01 2.54 -10.14
C ALA A 74 -12.30 3.35 -9.90
N ARG A 75 -12.90 3.21 -8.71
CA ARG A 75 -14.11 3.99 -8.32
C ARG A 75 -13.86 5.49 -8.15
N SER A 76 -12.65 5.92 -7.82
CA SER A 76 -12.34 7.33 -7.61
C SER A 76 -12.03 8.08 -8.91
N LEU A 77 -11.72 7.35 -9.99
CA LEU A 77 -11.32 7.91 -11.28
C LEU A 77 -12.37 7.74 -12.39
N GLY A 78 -13.34 6.83 -12.21
CA GLY A 78 -14.53 6.70 -13.06
C GLY A 78 -15.65 7.65 -12.65
#